data_AF-M1EMV6-F1
#
_entry.id   AF-M1EMV6-F1
#
_cell.length_a   1.000
_cell.length_b   1.000
_cell.length_c   1.000
_cell.angle_alpha   90.00
_cell.angle_beta   90.00
_cell.angle_gamma   90.00
#
_symmetry.space_group_name_H-M   'P 1'
#
loop_
_entity.id
_entity.type
_entity.pdbx_description
1 polymer ?
#
loop_
_entity_poly.entity_id
_entity_poly.type
_entity_poly.pdbx_seq_one_letter_code
_entity_poly.pdbx_strand_id
1 'polypeptide(L)'
;TPVIEVETEKKDVLDFGDLTYGGWKALPLKLINKTHATVPIRLVINANAIAWRCFTFSKAPIHASLKAAPYADVIAQLAAPSVVNHMMPATYDGQDPEFLIIWVLFHSPKKR
;
A
#
# COMPACT_ATOMS: atom_id res chain seq x y z
N THR A 1 3.13 -9.68 -22.90
CA THR A 1 2.40 -9.83 -21.63
C THR A 1 2.67 -8.61 -20.78
N PRO A 2 1.68 -8.03 -20.06
CA PRO A 2 1.97 -6.93 -19.16
C PRO A 2 2.91 -7.39 -18.03
N VAL A 3 3.90 -6.56 -17.71
CA VAL A 3 4.92 -6.80 -16.68
C VAL A 3 4.87 -5.63 -15.70
N ILE A 4 4.31 -5.89 -14.52
CA ILE A 4 4.34 -4.96 -13.40
C ILE A 4 5.34 -5.51 -12.40
N GLU A 5 6.40 -4.77 -12.16
CA GLU A 5 7.37 -5.07 -11.12
C GLU A 5 6.87 -4.54 -9.78
N VAL A 6 7.09 -5.31 -8.72
CA VAL A 6 6.67 -4.99 -7.36
C VAL A 6 7.92 -4.91 -6.49
N GLU A 7 8.19 -3.73 -5.96
CA GLU A 7 9.30 -3.48 -5.05
C GLU A 7 8.79 -3.30 -3.61
N THR A 8 9.40 -4.02 -2.69
CA THR A 8 9.16 -4.02 -1.25
C THR A 8 10.50 -4.02 -0.50
N GLU A 9 10.51 -3.60 0.78
CA GLU A 9 11.75 -3.58 1.59
C GLU A 9 12.41 -4.96 1.69
N LYS A 10 11.59 -6.01 1.81
CA LYS A 10 12.01 -7.42 1.71
C LYS A 10 11.35 -8.00 0.48
N LYS A 11 12.11 -8.63 -0.41
CA LYS A 11 11.60 -9.15 -1.70
C LYS A 11 10.27 -9.90 -1.52
N ASP A 12 9.24 -9.43 -2.20
CA ASP A 12 7.88 -9.97 -2.23
C ASP A 12 7.15 -10.03 -0.86
N VAL A 13 7.66 -9.33 0.17
CA VAL A 13 7.11 -9.36 1.54
C VAL A 13 7.02 -7.96 2.15
N LEU A 14 5.87 -7.66 2.76
CA LEU A 14 5.69 -6.51 3.65
C LEU A 14 5.68 -6.97 5.11
N ASP A 15 6.79 -6.74 5.81
CA ASP A 15 6.97 -7.15 7.19
C ASP A 15 6.64 -6.01 8.17
N PHE A 16 5.45 -6.10 8.77
CA PHE A 16 5.00 -5.12 9.74
C PHE A 16 5.71 -5.28 11.11
N GLY A 17 6.34 -6.43 11.37
CA GLY A 17 6.95 -6.76 12.64
C GLY A 17 5.94 -6.84 13.79
N ASP A 18 6.47 -6.82 15.02
CA ASP A 18 5.64 -6.82 16.22
C ASP A 18 5.07 -5.41 16.49
N LEU A 19 3.75 -5.34 16.67
CA LEU A 19 3.04 -4.12 17.02
C LEU A 19 2.35 -4.28 18.36
N THR A 20 2.44 -3.22 19.18
CA THR A 20 1.69 -3.14 20.43
C THR A 20 0.20 -3.00 20.16
N TYR A 21 -0.64 -3.36 21.14
CA TYR A 21 -2.09 -3.20 21.03
C TYR A 21 -2.45 -1.74 20.72
N GLY A 22 -3.31 -1.55 19.71
CA GLY A 22 -3.68 -0.21 19.21
C GLY A 22 -2.60 0.50 18.40
N GLY A 23 -1.42 -0.11 18.27
CA GLY A 23 -0.37 0.32 17.36
C GLY A 23 -0.75 0.06 15.90
N TRP A 24 -0.13 0.81 15.02
CA TRP A 24 -0.29 0.67 13.58
C TRP A 24 1.04 0.99 12.89
N LYS A 25 1.17 0.54 11.64
CA LYS A 25 2.35 0.79 10.81
C LYS A 25 1.92 0.85 9.35
N ALA A 26 2.62 1.66 8.56
CA ALA A 26 2.43 1.73 7.12
C ALA A 26 3.74 1.40 6.41
N LEU A 27 3.66 0.57 5.38
CA LEU A 27 4.78 0.20 4.53
C LEU A 27 4.46 0.52 3.07
N PRO A 28 5.44 1.01 2.30
CA PRO A 28 5.23 1.32 0.88
C PRO A 28 5.28 0.03 0.05
N LEU A 29 4.35 -0.08 -0.90
CA LEU A 29 4.37 -1.03 -2.00
C LEU A 29 4.59 -0.23 -3.28
N LYS A 30 5.78 -0.34 -3.88
CA LYS A 30 6.12 0.37 -5.11
C LYS A 30 5.84 -0.53 -6.31
N LEU A 31 5.05 -0.03 -7.24
CA LEU A 31 4.68 -0.71 -8.48
C LEU A 31 5.31 0.02 -9.65
N ILE A 32 5.92 -0.72 -10.56
CA ILE A 32 6.58 -0.17 -11.73
C ILE A 32 6.03 -0.85 -12.98
N ASN A 33 5.51 -0.06 -13.92
CA ASN A 33 5.06 -0.60 -15.19
C ASN A 33 6.25 -0.72 -16.14
N LYS A 34 6.76 -1.95 -16.35
CA LYS A 34 7.86 -2.23 -17.29
C LYS A 34 7.39 -2.46 -18.72
N THR A 35 6.16 -2.08 -19.04
CA THR A 35 5.58 -2.26 -20.37
C THR A 35 5.47 -0.95 -21.11
N HIS A 36 5.53 -1.01 -22.43
CA HIS A 36 5.32 0.14 -23.31
C HIS A 36 3.82 0.41 -23.57
N ALA A 37 2.96 0.00 -22.64
CA ALA A 37 1.52 0.18 -22.73
C ALA A 37 0.96 0.65 -21.38
N THR A 38 -0.14 1.40 -21.42
CA THR A 38 -0.88 1.77 -20.20
C THR A 38 -1.57 0.51 -19.64
N VAL A 39 -1.36 0.21 -18.36
CA VAL A 39 -1.88 -0.99 -17.70
C VAL A 39 -2.89 -0.61 -16.59
N PRO A 40 -4.16 -1.06 -16.68
CA PRO A 40 -5.08 -0.97 -15.56
C PRO A 40 -4.68 -1.98 -14.47
N ILE A 41 -4.52 -1.51 -13.23
CA ILE A 41 -4.25 -2.37 -12.08
C ILE A 41 -5.37 -2.26 -11.05
N ARG A 42 -5.65 -3.40 -10.39
CA ARG A 42 -6.52 -3.49 -9.23
C ARG A 42 -5.82 -4.25 -8.11
N LEU A 43 -5.62 -3.56 -6.98
CA LEU A 43 -5.08 -4.16 -5.76
C LEU A 43 -6.24 -4.55 -4.84
N VAL A 44 -6.17 -5.75 -4.28
CA VAL A 44 -7.19 -6.30 -3.37
C VAL A 44 -6.48 -6.94 -2.20
N ILE A 45 -6.86 -6.55 -0.97
CA ILE A 45 -6.44 -7.27 0.23
C ILE A 45 -7.28 -8.53 0.34
N ASN A 46 -6.63 -9.69 0.35
CA ASN A 46 -7.25 -10.97 0.64
C ASN A 46 -6.68 -11.51 1.95
N ALA A 47 -7.53 -11.58 2.97
CA ALA A 47 -7.20 -12.07 4.30
C ALA A 47 -8.41 -12.75 4.92
N ASN A 48 -8.21 -13.52 6.00
CA ASN A 48 -9.31 -14.15 6.71
C ASN A 48 -10.26 -13.10 7.34
N ALA A 49 -11.47 -13.54 7.73
CA ALA A 49 -12.56 -12.69 8.23
C ALA A 49 -12.23 -11.84 9.48
N ILE A 50 -11.13 -12.15 10.18
CA ILE A 50 -10.67 -11.41 11.36
C ILE A 50 -9.59 -10.39 10.95
N ALA A 51 -8.61 -10.81 10.14
CA ALA A 51 -7.46 -10.02 9.77
C ALA A 51 -7.75 -8.98 8.66
N TRP A 52 -8.76 -9.18 7.79
CA TRP A 52 -9.04 -8.22 6.72
C TRP A 52 -9.33 -6.80 7.23
N ARG A 53 -9.92 -6.68 8.43
CA ARG A 53 -10.20 -5.38 9.06
C ARG A 53 -8.93 -4.66 9.49
N CYS A 54 -7.82 -5.37 9.65
CA CYS A 54 -6.54 -4.83 10.08
C CYS A 54 -5.75 -4.14 8.97
N PHE A 55 -6.12 -4.34 7.70
CA PHE A 55 -5.34 -3.83 6.58
C PHE A 55 -6.16 -2.86 5.72
N THR A 56 -5.51 -1.77 5.29
CA THR A 56 -6.10 -0.79 4.37
C THR A 56 -5.03 -0.23 3.43
N PHE A 57 -5.42 0.23 2.25
CA PHE A 57 -4.52 0.93 1.32
C PHE A 57 -4.61 2.46 1.47
N SER A 58 -3.55 3.17 1.09
CA SER A 58 -3.58 4.62 0.83
C SER A 58 -2.76 4.94 -0.42
N LYS A 59 -3.32 5.76 -1.32
CA LYS A 59 -2.57 6.40 -2.41
C LYS A 59 -1.83 7.65 -1.94
N ALA A 60 -2.34 8.31 -0.92
CA ALA A 60 -1.72 9.50 -0.38
C ALA A 60 -0.46 9.11 0.42
N PRO A 61 0.62 9.89 0.30
CA PRO A 61 1.86 9.63 1.01
C PRO A 61 1.67 9.69 2.53
N ILE A 62 2.30 8.76 3.24
CA ILE A 62 2.34 8.79 4.71
C ILE A 62 3.54 9.64 5.15
N HIS A 63 3.27 10.92 5.43
CA HIS A 63 4.27 11.84 5.96
C HIS A 63 4.72 11.43 7.37
N ALA A 64 5.93 11.84 7.76
CA ALA A 64 6.49 11.52 9.08
C ALA A 64 5.60 12.00 10.24
N SER A 65 4.92 13.15 10.09
CA SER A 65 3.94 13.67 11.05
C SER A 65 2.76 12.73 11.26
N LEU A 66 2.27 12.11 10.19
CA LEU A 66 1.17 11.15 10.25
C LEU A 66 1.57 9.86 10.95
N LYS A 67 2.85 9.45 10.88
CA LYS A 67 3.34 8.21 11.53
C LYS A 67 3.23 8.23 13.06
N ALA A 68 3.26 9.42 13.67
CA ALA A 68 3.11 9.57 15.11
C ALA A 68 1.64 9.75 15.56
N ALA A 69 0.72 9.94 14.61
CA ALA A 69 -0.68 10.19 14.91
C ALA A 69 -1.41 8.88 15.32
N PRO A 70 -2.46 8.97 16.15
CA PRO A 70 -3.38 7.88 16.38
C PRO A 70 -3.97 7.33 15.07
N TYR A 71 -4.13 6.01 14.97
CA TYR A 71 -4.65 5.37 13.75
C TYR A 71 -6.02 5.92 13.29
N ALA A 72 -6.88 6.32 14.23
CA ALA A 72 -8.18 6.91 13.92
C ALA A 72 -8.07 8.19 13.10
N ASP A 73 -7.09 9.05 13.42
CA ASP A 73 -6.87 10.33 12.74
C ASP A 73 -6.27 10.09 11.35
N VAL A 74 -5.43 9.06 11.23
CA VAL A 74 -4.83 8.61 9.96
C VAL A 74 -5.92 8.13 8.99
N ILE A 75 -6.87 7.32 9.46
CA ILE A 75 -7.96 6.81 8.61
C ILE A 75 -8.96 7.89 8.23
N ALA A 76 -9.28 8.80 9.15
CA ALA A 76 -10.15 9.94 8.88
C ALA A 76 -9.60 10.83 7.74
N GLN A 77 -8.27 10.95 7.65
CA GLN A 77 -7.61 11.78 6.63
C GLN A 77 -7.35 11.06 5.30
N LEU A 78 -7.05 9.76 5.33
CA LEU A 78 -6.58 9.04 4.14
C LEU A 78 -7.68 8.33 3.35
N ALA A 79 -8.90 8.21 3.92
CA ALA A 79 -10.02 7.43 3.35
C ALA A 79 -9.52 6.07 2.83
N ALA A 80 -9.25 5.11 3.72
CA ALA A 80 -8.42 3.96 3.41
C ALA A 80 -9.23 2.74 2.90
N PRO A 81 -9.33 2.50 1.57
CA PRO A 81 -10.10 1.39 1.04
C PRO A 81 -9.34 0.05 1.17
N SER A 82 -10.07 -1.06 1.14
CA SER A 82 -9.48 -2.40 0.98
C SER A 82 -9.21 -2.79 -0.48
N VAL A 83 -9.65 -1.96 -1.43
CA VAL A 83 -9.49 -2.15 -2.87
C VAL A 83 -9.03 -0.85 -3.51
N VAL A 84 -8.00 -0.92 -4.36
CA VAL A 84 -7.49 0.24 -5.11
C VAL A 84 -7.48 -0.08 -6.59
N ASN A 85 -8.04 0.82 -7.40
CA ASN A 85 -7.89 0.80 -8.86
C ASN A 85 -6.99 1.95 -9.30
N HIS A 86 -6.12 1.72 -10.27
CA HIS A 86 -5.24 2.75 -10.84
C HIS A 86 -4.85 2.42 -12.29
N MET A 87 -4.64 3.44 -13.11
CA MET A 87 -4.13 3.31 -14.47
C MET A 87 -2.65 3.65 -14.45
N MET A 88 -1.77 2.66 -14.64
CA MET A 88 -0.34 2.92 -14.73
C MET A 88 0.02 3.30 -16.18
N PRO A 89 0.65 4.47 -16.42
CA PRO A 89 1.04 4.89 -17.76
C PRO A 89 2.14 3.99 -18.33
N ALA A 90 2.29 4.01 -19.65
CA ALA A 90 3.34 3.29 -20.35
C ALA A 90 4.73 3.84 -19.98
N THR A 91 5.72 2.96 -19.87
CA THR A 91 7.13 3.35 -19.80
C THR A 91 7.75 3.22 -21.18
N TYR A 92 8.48 4.23 -21.63
CA TYR A 92 9.22 4.21 -22.90
C TYR A 92 10.73 4.19 -22.67
N ASP A 93 11.48 3.65 -23.64
CA ASP A 93 12.93 3.57 -23.58
C ASP A 93 13.57 4.96 -23.40
N GLY A 94 14.46 5.09 -22.41
CA GLY A 94 15.18 6.34 -22.10
C GLY A 94 14.47 7.28 -21.13
N GLN A 95 13.26 6.95 -20.66
CA GLN A 95 12.61 7.62 -19.54
C GLN A 95 12.81 6.83 -18.24
N ASP A 96 12.92 7.54 -17.12
CA ASP A 96 12.77 6.91 -15.82
C ASP A 96 11.36 6.30 -15.73
N PRO A 97 11.22 5.01 -15.38
CA PRO A 97 9.91 4.38 -15.33
C PRO A 97 9.06 5.05 -14.26
N GLU A 98 7.86 5.49 -14.65
CA GLU A 98 6.90 6.03 -13.70
C GLU A 98 6.47 4.93 -12.73
N PHE A 99 6.51 5.24 -11.44
CA PHE A 99 6.18 4.29 -10.38
C PHE A 99 5.01 4.81 -9.56
N LEU A 100 4.19 3.88 -9.10
CA LEU A 100 3.12 4.15 -8.16
C LEU A 100 3.53 3.63 -6.79
N ILE A 101 3.49 4.47 -5.76
CA ILE A 101 3.58 4.02 -4.38
C ILE A 101 2.17 3.91 -3.81
N ILE A 102 1.80 2.70 -3.39
CA ILE A 102 0.62 2.45 -2.56
C ILE A 102 1.10 2.11 -1.16
N TRP A 103 0.61 2.80 -0.16
CA TRP A 103 0.89 2.48 1.23
C TRP A 103 -0.07 1.39 1.69
N VAL A 104 0.47 0.33 2.28
CA VAL A 104 -0.29 -0.70 2.98
C VAL A 104 -0.20 -0.40 4.46
N LEU A 105 -1.34 -0.09 5.07
CA LEU A 105 -1.44 0.18 6.49
C LEU A 105 -1.91 -1.11 7.17
N PHE A 106 -1.28 -1.43 8.29
CA PHE A 106 -1.75 -2.43 9.23
C PHE A 106 -2.01 -1.77 10.58
N HIS A 107 -3.13 -2.09 11.22
CA HIS A 107 -3.40 -1.76 12.61
C HIS A 107 -3.69 -3.01 13.42
N SER A 108 -3.12 -3.08 14.62
CA SER A 108 -3.38 -4.16 15.55
C SER A 108 -4.85 -4.12 15.97
N PRO A 109 -5.53 -5.29 16.05
CA PRO A 109 -6.81 -5.38 16.73
C PRO A 109 -6.73 -4.77 18.13
N LYS A 110 -7.82 -4.13 18.57
CA LYS A 110 -7.94 -3.69 19.96
C LYS A 110 -8.10 -4.92 20.85
N LYS A 111 -7.48 -4.87 22.03
CA LYS A 111 -7.70 -5.86 23.07
C LYS A 111 -9.19 -5.82 23.44
N ARG A 112 -9.85 -6.98 23.46
CA ARG A 112 -11.23 -7.11 23.97
C ARG A 112 -11.24 -6.93 25.47
#